data_AF-A0A2S9QBG5-F1
#
_entry.id   AF-A0A2S9QBG5-F1
#
_cell.length_a   1.000
_cell.length_b   1.000
_cell.length_c   1.000
_cell.angle_alpha   90.00
_cell.angle_beta   90.00
_cell.angle_gamma   90.00
#
_symmetry.space_group_name_H-M   'P 1'
#
loop_
_entity.id
_entity.type
_entity.pdbx_description
1 polymer ?
#
loop_
_entity_poly.entity_id
_entity_poly.type
_entity_poly.pdbx_seq_one_letter_code
_entity_poly.pdbx_strand_id
1 'polypeptide(L)'
;MRRAALRGMLASPIIDADDQKGLRDELVAELRSIANSISRAPAKNAVELCAKLDVLGEEYRPDGDSGSIRELIASIRRDVVSLTGRPAAQERASFQTIRPLHNARAAEATQQPAATEAPAGEAKAD
;
A
#
# COMPACT_ATOMS: atom_id res chain seq x y z
N MET A 1 7.88 -9.19 4.53
CA MET A 1 7.49 -10.59 4.80
C MET A 1 8.56 -11.37 5.56
N ARG A 2 9.81 -11.50 5.06
CA ARG A 2 10.87 -12.31 5.72
C ARG A 2 11.10 -12.00 7.21
N ARG A 3 11.31 -10.73 7.57
CA ARG A 3 11.54 -10.29 8.96
C ARG A 3 10.37 -10.65 9.90
N ALA A 4 9.13 -10.53 9.43
CA ALA A 4 7.94 -10.85 10.22
C ALA A 4 7.83 -12.35 10.49
N ALA A 5 8.16 -13.19 9.49
CA ALA A 5 8.18 -14.64 9.66
C ALA A 5 9.23 -15.08 10.70
N LEU A 6 10.45 -14.53 10.64
CA LEU A 6 11.52 -14.82 11.62
C LEU A 6 11.12 -14.44 13.05
N ARG A 7 10.40 -13.32 13.22
CA ARG A 7 9.82 -12.97 14.52
C ARG A 7 8.73 -13.92 14.97
N GLY A 8 7.88 -14.37 14.06
CA GLY A 8 6.88 -15.40 14.36
C GLY A 8 7.53 -16.70 14.85
N MET A 9 8.66 -17.09 14.24
CA MET A 9 9.43 -18.24 14.70
C MET A 9 10.03 -18.03 16.10
N LEU A 10 10.56 -16.84 16.39
CA LEU A 10 11.06 -16.50 17.73
C LEU A 10 9.96 -16.36 18.79
N ALA A 11 8.71 -16.13 18.38
CA ALA A 11 7.56 -16.11 19.28
C ALA A 11 6.97 -17.51 19.52
N SER A 12 7.47 -18.53 18.81
CA SER A 12 7.01 -19.91 18.97
C SER A 12 7.60 -20.54 20.23
N PRO A 13 6.79 -21.16 21.11
CA PRO A 13 7.29 -21.77 22.35
C PRO A 13 8.28 -22.92 22.11
N ILE A 14 8.31 -23.49 20.91
CA ILE A 14 9.26 -24.56 20.55
C ILE A 14 10.71 -24.06 20.58
N ILE A 15 10.94 -22.77 20.32
CA ILE A 15 12.27 -22.19 20.21
C ILE A 15 12.95 -21.97 21.56
N ASP A 16 12.20 -22.08 22.66
CA ASP A 16 12.68 -21.89 24.03
C ASP A 16 13.24 -23.18 24.64
N ALA A 17 13.09 -24.32 23.95
CA ALA A 17 13.69 -25.57 24.37
C ALA A 17 15.23 -25.53 24.23
N ASP A 18 15.95 -26.15 25.16
CA ASP A 18 17.42 -26.05 25.26
C ASP A 18 18.14 -26.55 23.99
N ASP A 19 17.56 -27.55 23.30
CA ASP A 19 18.04 -28.08 22.02
C ASP A 19 17.90 -27.06 20.87
N GLN A 20 16.99 -26.10 21.00
CA GLN A 20 16.74 -25.06 20.00
C GLN A 20 17.52 -23.76 20.24
N LYS A 21 18.35 -23.70 21.29
CA LYS A 21 19.15 -22.50 21.61
C LYS A 21 20.01 -22.02 20.44
N GLY A 22 20.66 -22.93 19.71
CA GLY A 22 21.46 -22.59 18.54
C GLY A 22 20.64 -21.92 17.43
N LEU A 23 19.48 -22.52 17.09
CA LEU A 23 18.55 -21.96 16.11
C LEU A 23 18.02 -20.59 16.56
N ARG A 24 17.72 -20.42 17.85
CA ARG A 24 17.29 -19.14 18.41
C ARG A 24 18.34 -18.05 18.20
N ASP A 25 19.60 -18.36 18.45
CA ASP A 25 20.71 -17.41 18.28
C ASP A 25 20.91 -17.04 16.80
N GLU A 26 20.79 -18.02 15.89
CA GLU A 26 20.81 -17.77 14.44
C GLU A 26 19.65 -16.88 13.98
N LEU A 27 18.43 -17.13 14.45
CA LEU A 27 17.26 -16.31 14.13
C LEU A 27 17.43 -14.86 14.61
N VAL A 28 17.99 -14.66 15.81
CA VAL A 28 18.31 -13.33 16.34
C VAL A 28 19.40 -12.64 15.51
N ALA A 29 20.46 -13.37 15.14
CA ALA A 29 21.52 -12.84 14.29
C ALA A 29 20.99 -12.41 12.92
N GLU A 30 20.13 -13.23 12.31
CA GLU A 30 19.51 -12.92 11.01
C GLU A 30 18.58 -11.70 11.11
N LEU A 31 17.79 -11.58 12.18
CA LEU A 31 16.97 -10.40 12.41
C LEU A 31 17.79 -9.11 12.54
N ARG A 32 18.93 -9.17 13.24
CA ARG A 32 19.88 -8.04 13.33
C ARG A 32 20.50 -7.71 11.98
N SER A 33 20.89 -8.72 11.21
CA SER A 33 21.43 -8.54 9.86
C SER A 33 20.44 -7.82 8.95
N ILE A 34 19.18 -8.26 8.94
CA ILE A 34 18.11 -7.62 8.17
C ILE A 34 17.87 -6.18 8.62
N ALA A 35 17.83 -5.93 9.93
CA ALA A 35 17.58 -4.59 10.45
C ALA A 35 18.72 -3.62 10.11
N ASN A 36 19.98 -4.06 10.20
CA ASN A 36 21.15 -3.31 9.74
C ASN A 36 21.12 -3.05 8.22
N SER A 37 20.60 -3.97 7.42
CA SER A 37 20.37 -3.73 5.99
C SER A 37 19.33 -2.63 5.76
N ILE A 38 18.19 -2.66 6.49
CA ILE A 38 17.14 -1.64 6.39
C ILE A 38 17.64 -0.28 6.88
N SER A 39 18.46 -0.22 7.93
CA SER A 39 18.98 1.04 8.46
C SER A 39 19.91 1.73 7.46
N ARG A 40 20.75 0.97 6.74
CA ARG A 40 21.72 1.47 5.75
C ARG A 40 21.10 1.91 4.42
N ALA A 41 20.04 1.25 3.97
CA ALA A 41 19.41 1.59 2.69
C ALA A 41 18.69 2.96 2.79
N PRO A 42 18.86 3.91 1.87
CA PRO A 42 18.07 5.15 1.88
C PRO A 42 16.60 4.84 1.59
N ALA A 43 15.68 5.49 2.31
CA ALA A 43 14.25 5.36 2.03
C ALA A 43 13.87 6.25 0.84
N LYS A 44 13.17 5.68 -0.14
CA LYS A 44 12.75 6.35 -1.38
C LYS A 44 11.29 6.79 -1.38
N ASN A 45 10.51 6.32 -0.41
CA ASN A 45 9.09 6.62 -0.27
C ASN A 45 8.64 6.51 1.20
N ALA A 46 7.42 6.94 1.46
CA ALA A 46 6.82 6.94 2.80
C ALA A 46 6.72 5.55 3.43
N VAL A 47 6.47 4.52 2.62
CA VAL A 47 6.35 3.13 3.09
C VAL A 47 7.69 2.64 3.61
N GLU A 48 8.77 2.89 2.87
CA GLU A 48 10.14 2.56 3.29
C GLU A 48 10.58 3.36 4.53
N LEU A 49 10.17 4.62 4.63
CA LEU A 49 10.42 5.43 5.83
C LEU A 49 9.68 4.87 7.06
N CYS A 50 8.42 4.48 6.89
CA CYS A 50 7.65 3.80 7.95
C CYS A 50 8.32 2.49 8.37
N ALA A 51 8.80 1.69 7.41
CA ALA A 51 9.50 0.44 7.71
C ALA A 51 10.78 0.66 8.55
N LYS A 52 11.52 1.76 8.31
CA LYS A 52 12.66 2.16 9.15
C LYS A 52 12.24 2.58 10.56
N LEU A 53 11.16 3.36 10.68
CA LEU A 53 10.62 3.78 11.98
C LEU A 53 10.14 2.58 12.79
N ASP A 54 9.53 1.58 12.14
CA ASP A 54 9.14 0.33 12.77
C ASP A 54 10.36 -0.45 13.28
N VAL A 55 11.42 -0.59 12.46
CA VAL A 55 12.70 -1.18 12.90
C VAL A 55 13.24 -0.46 14.15
N LEU A 56 13.30 0.87 14.10
CA LEU A 56 13.83 1.69 15.18
C LEU A 56 13.02 1.53 16.48
N GLY A 57 11.69 1.54 16.37
CA GLY A 57 10.79 1.38 17.52
C GLY A 57 10.83 -0.02 18.15
N GLU A 58 11.25 -1.03 17.40
CA GLU A 58 11.36 -2.42 17.88
C GLU A 58 12.73 -2.73 18.48
N GLU A 59 13.79 -2.08 18.00
CA GLU A 59 15.14 -2.20 18.56
C GLU A 59 15.33 -1.34 19.80
N TYR A 60 14.52 -0.30 19.96
CA TYR A 60 14.52 0.53 21.14
C TYR A 60 13.99 -0.26 22.35
N ARG A 61 14.91 -0.86 23.09
CA ARG A 61 14.65 -1.49 24.40
C ARG A 61 15.07 -0.51 25.48
N PRO A 62 14.13 0.03 26.25
CA PRO A 62 14.51 1.02 27.23
C PRO A 62 15.02 0.42 28.53
N ASP A 63 16.08 1.01 29.06
CA ASP A 63 16.59 0.74 30.41
C ASP A 63 16.06 1.76 31.46
N GLY A 64 14.99 2.54 31.14
CA GLY A 64 14.49 3.61 32.01
C GLY A 64 13.22 4.32 31.52
N ASP A 65 12.99 5.57 31.95
CA ASP A 65 11.79 6.39 31.67
C ASP A 65 11.79 6.90 30.21
N SER A 66 11.18 6.11 29.35
CA SER A 66 11.52 5.99 27.93
C SER A 66 10.30 5.87 27.01
N GLY A 67 9.10 5.97 27.61
CA GLY A 67 7.85 6.07 26.87
C GLY A 67 7.91 7.19 25.82
N SER A 68 8.60 8.28 26.15
CA SER A 68 8.72 9.47 25.29
C SER A 68 9.35 9.20 23.92
N ILE A 69 10.40 8.38 23.82
CA ILE A 69 11.07 8.11 22.53
C ILE A 69 10.22 7.19 21.66
N ARG A 70 9.62 6.15 22.24
CA ARG A 70 8.74 5.24 21.50
C ARG A 70 7.48 5.97 21.02
N GLU A 71 6.93 6.85 21.85
CA GLU A 71 5.80 7.72 21.50
C GLU A 71 6.16 8.72 20.40
N LEU A 72 7.37 9.31 20.45
CA LEU A 72 7.87 10.19 19.41
C LEU A 72 8.03 9.46 18.08
N ILE A 73 8.61 8.25 18.07
CA ILE A 73 8.73 7.42 16.86
C ILE A 73 7.34 7.13 16.27
N ALA A 74 6.36 6.79 17.13
CA ALA A 74 4.99 6.56 16.70
C ALA A 74 4.32 7.84 16.17
N SER A 75 4.63 9.01 16.73
CA SER A 75 4.15 10.30 16.23
C SER A 75 4.70 10.62 14.85
N ILE A 76 6.03 10.52 14.67
CA ILE A 76 6.68 10.77 13.38
C ILE A 76 6.12 9.83 12.31
N ARG A 77 5.86 8.56 12.65
CA ARG A 77 5.21 7.62 11.71
C ARG A 77 3.84 8.11 11.26
N ARG A 78 3.00 8.63 12.16
CA ARG A 78 1.68 9.21 11.81
C ARG A 78 1.83 10.44 10.91
N ASP A 79 2.81 11.29 11.19
CA ASP A 79 3.07 12.49 10.40
C ASP A 79 3.52 12.14 8.97
N VAL A 80 4.42 11.17 8.81
CA VAL A 80 4.87 10.68 7.50
C VAL A 80 3.69 10.18 6.65
N VAL A 81 2.79 9.39 7.24
CA VAL A 81 1.58 8.90 6.55
C VAL A 81 0.66 10.07 6.17
N SER A 82 0.49 11.04 7.08
CA SER A 82 -0.40 12.19 6.87
C SER A 82 0.11 13.13 5.76
N LEU A 83 1.43 13.34 5.67
CA LEU A 83 2.06 14.17 4.65
C LEU A 83 2.03 13.54 3.25
N THR A 84 1.98 12.22 3.17
CA THR A 84 2.07 11.47 1.90
C THR A 84 0.72 11.00 1.38
N GLY A 85 -0.30 10.91 2.24
CA GLY A 85 -1.69 10.63 1.89
C GLY A 85 -2.45 11.81 1.26
N ARG A 86 -1.83 12.99 1.15
CA ARG A 86 -2.43 14.13 0.45
C ARG A 86 -2.15 13.95 -1.05
N PRO A 87 -3.14 13.62 -1.90
CA PRO A 87 -2.91 13.57 -3.33
C PRO A 87 -2.44 14.95 -3.77
N ALA A 88 -1.34 14.99 -4.54
CA ALA A 88 -0.80 16.18 -5.20
C ALA A 88 -1.73 16.69 -6.32
N ALA A 89 -3.04 16.72 -6.08
CA ALA A 89 -4.10 17.07 -7.02
C ALA A 89 -4.68 18.46 -6.76
N GLN A 90 -3.88 19.38 -6.19
CA GLN A 90 -4.34 20.75 -5.98
C GLN A 90 -3.23 21.78 -6.24
N GLU A 91 -2.53 21.68 -7.37
CA GLU A 91 -1.77 22.84 -7.89
C GLU A 91 -1.52 22.84 -9.41
N ARG A 92 -2.27 22.06 -10.20
CA ARG A 92 -2.24 22.14 -11.67
C ARG A 92 -3.59 21.87 -12.31
N ALA A 93 -4.59 22.73 -12.10
CA ALA A 93 -5.76 22.82 -12.99
C ALA A 93 -6.62 24.07 -12.69
N SER A 94 -6.04 25.27 -12.79
CA SER A 94 -6.81 26.52 -12.82
C SER A 94 -6.75 27.15 -14.22
N PHE A 95 -7.16 26.39 -15.24
CA PHE A 95 -7.55 26.94 -16.54
C PHE A 95 -8.79 26.20 -17.04
N GLN A 96 -9.92 26.42 -16.37
CA GLN A 96 -11.22 26.09 -16.97
C GLN A 96 -11.57 27.18 -17.98
N THR A 97 -11.27 26.92 -19.25
CA THR A 97 -11.80 27.69 -20.37
C THR A 97 -13.31 27.47 -20.43
N ILE A 98 -14.05 28.54 -20.14
CA ILE A 98 -15.50 28.65 -20.26
C ILE A 98 -15.92 28.31 -21.70
N ARG A 99 -16.77 27.28 -21.89
CA ARG A 99 -17.49 27.06 -23.15
C ARG A 99 -18.95 27.54 -22.99
N PRO A 100 -19.43 28.48 -23.81
CA PRO A 100 -20.82 28.93 -23.72
C PRO A 100 -21.78 27.91 -24.36
N LEU A 101 -22.86 27.61 -23.63
CA LEU A 101 -24.05 26.92 -24.14
C LEU A 101 -24.65 27.69 -25.32
N HIS A 102 -25.03 26.98 -26.39
CA HIS A 102 -26.00 27.47 -27.38
C HIS A 102 -27.24 26.56 -27.32
N ASN A 103 -28.39 27.20 -27.12
CA ASN A 103 -29.71 26.59 -27.02
C ASN A 103 -30.28 26.21 -28.40
N ALA A 104 -30.97 25.06 -28.42
CA ALA A 104 -32.21 24.70 -29.11
C ALA A 104 -32.46 25.11 -30.58
N ARG A 105 -32.85 24.12 -31.41
CA ARG A 105 -34.05 24.26 -32.26
C ARG A 105 -34.78 22.93 -32.49
N ALA A 106 -36.09 23.06 -32.63
CA ALA A 106 -37.16 22.09 -32.47
C ALA A 106 -37.28 21.03 -33.57
N ALA A 107 -37.72 19.85 -33.12
CA ALA A 107 -38.79 18.99 -33.65
C ALA A 107 -39.06 18.95 -35.17
N GLU A 108 -38.94 17.75 -35.73
CA GLU A 108 -39.96 17.20 -36.63
C GLU A 108 -40.13 15.69 -36.35
N ALA A 109 -41.34 15.33 -35.93
CA ALA A 109 -41.84 13.97 -35.99
C ALA A 109 -42.34 13.73 -37.41
N THR A 110 -42.14 12.52 -37.98
CA THR A 110 -43.06 11.91 -38.97
C THR A 110 -42.61 10.48 -39.36
N GLN A 111 -43.45 9.52 -38.96
CA GLN A 111 -43.87 8.30 -39.66
C GLN A 111 -42.90 7.11 -39.85
N GLN A 112 -43.21 6.04 -39.09
CA GLN A 112 -43.14 4.63 -39.52
C GLN A 112 -44.41 4.32 -40.34
N PRO A 113 -44.35 3.51 -41.43
CA PRO A 113 -44.75 2.10 -41.32
C PRO A 113 -44.06 1.10 -42.27
N ALA A 114 -44.08 -0.18 -41.86
CA ALA A 114 -44.14 -1.42 -42.68
C ALA A 114 -42.99 -1.70 -43.68
N ALA A 115 -42.53 -2.92 -43.96
CA ALA A 115 -42.74 -4.29 -43.52
C ALA A 115 -41.70 -5.14 -44.27
N THR A 116 -41.52 -6.42 -43.86
CA THR A 116 -41.05 -7.53 -44.73
C THR A 116 -39.53 -7.49 -45.01
N GLU A 117 -38.68 -8.51 -44.79
CA GLU A 117 -38.81 -9.96 -44.89
C GLU A 117 -37.52 -10.58 -44.27
N ALA A 118 -37.64 -11.72 -43.60
CA ALA A 118 -36.50 -12.60 -43.28
C ALA A 118 -36.23 -13.53 -44.49
N PRO A 119 -35.00 -14.07 -44.64
CA PRO A 119 -34.75 -15.46 -44.21
C PRO A 119 -33.33 -15.65 -43.61
N ALA A 120 -33.12 -16.45 -42.56
CA ALA A 120 -32.91 -17.91 -42.57
C ALA A 120 -31.94 -18.34 -43.70
N GLY A 121 -30.70 -18.74 -43.44
CA GLY A 121 -30.30 -19.87 -42.62
C GLY A 121 -29.94 -21.02 -43.56
N GLU A 122 -28.65 -21.24 -43.81
CA GLU A 122 -28.18 -22.38 -44.61
C GLU A 122 -27.06 -23.11 -43.86
N ALA A 123 -27.36 -24.36 -43.54
CA ALA A 123 -26.51 -25.34 -42.88
C ALA A 123 -25.48 -25.92 -43.86
N LYS A 124 -24.28 -26.23 -43.38
CA LYS A 124 -23.30 -27.02 -44.14
C LYS A 124 -23.00 -28.31 -43.38
N ALA A 125 -23.38 -29.43 -44.01
CA ALA A 125 -22.94 -30.78 -43.71
C ALA A 125 -21.50 -30.96 -44.23
N ASP A 126 -20.61 -31.52 -43.41
CA ASP A 126 -20.10 -32.91 -43.50
C ASP A 126 -19.07 -33.13 -42.36
#